data_AF-A0A2E1KJX1-F1
#
_entry.id   AF-A0A2E1KJX1-F1
#
_cell.length_a   1.000
_cell.length_b   1.000
_cell.length_c   1.000
_cell.angle_alpha   90.00
_cell.angle_beta   90.00
_cell.angle_gamma   90.00
#
_symmetry.space_group_name_H-M   'P 1'
#
loop_
_entity.id
_entity.type
_entity.pdbx_description
1 polymer ?
#
loop_
_entity_poly.entity_id
_entity_poly.type
_entity_poly.pdbx_seq_one_letter_code
_entity_poly.pdbx_strand_id
1 'polypeptide(L)'
;MTRIIITLLFASTVLIAGGCGRQIADSGPQSQGNEGEVIRSGSQPNAQLESPGGTVSLFLKALRDGDEARTVNLMTAQARKAVDSSEQVSFGLQDTDGIVFRVGETRFLSDQKKMAHVEVQWDGTDVVFALRSEERGWRIAGFAAPLVPDGPLEYLNFEKPAEMLAKINAPRGDQEASVTDPNGSSGVVEQADARTGDTTRSPR
;
A
#
# COMPACT_ATOMS: atom_id res chain seq x y z
N MET A 1 13.15 -14.52 45.94
CA MET A 1 13.96 -15.77 45.95
C MET A 1 13.18 -16.74 45.06
N THR A 2 13.72 -17.33 44.00
CA THR A 2 15.03 -17.99 43.86
C THR A 2 15.61 -17.77 42.44
N ARG A 3 16.95 -17.75 42.31
CA ARG A 3 17.66 -17.63 41.02
C ARG A 3 17.95 -19.03 40.46
N ILE A 4 17.80 -19.21 39.14
CA ILE A 4 18.44 -20.32 38.42
C ILE A 4 19.28 -19.74 37.29
N ILE A 5 20.57 -20.01 37.34
CA ILE A 5 21.59 -19.61 36.36
C ILE A 5 21.94 -20.89 35.59
N ILE A 6 21.81 -20.87 34.26
CA ILE A 6 22.33 -21.94 33.40
C ILE A 6 23.44 -21.34 32.55
N THR A 7 24.65 -21.42 33.08
CA THR A 7 25.88 -21.18 32.34
C THR A 7 26.27 -22.48 31.65
N LEU A 8 26.18 -22.55 30.32
CA LEU A 8 26.78 -23.64 29.55
C LEU A 8 28.02 -23.12 28.82
N LEU A 9 29.18 -23.49 29.36
CA LEU A 9 30.46 -23.41 28.66
C LEU A 9 30.35 -24.20 27.34
N PHE A 10 30.75 -23.58 26.24
CA PHE A 10 31.38 -24.32 25.15
C PHE A 10 32.75 -23.70 24.87
N ALA A 11 33.78 -24.48 25.12
CA ALA A 11 35.17 -24.06 24.99
C ALA A 11 35.72 -24.40 23.60
N SER A 12 36.51 -23.47 23.07
CA SER A 12 37.64 -23.64 22.14
C SER A 12 37.57 -24.70 21.02
N THR A 13 37.77 -24.24 19.79
CA THR A 13 39.03 -24.56 19.06
C THR A 13 39.36 -23.42 18.09
N VAL A 14 40.60 -22.93 18.16
CA VAL A 14 41.18 -21.96 17.22
C VAL A 14 41.94 -22.72 16.15
N LEU A 15 41.81 -22.32 14.88
CA LEU A 15 42.76 -22.68 13.82
C LEU A 15 42.93 -21.54 12.83
N ILE A 16 44.17 -21.37 12.36
CA ILE A 16 44.70 -20.14 11.74
C ILE A 16 44.86 -20.35 10.24
N ALA A 17 44.52 -19.33 9.44
CA ALA A 17 45.07 -19.15 8.10
C ALA A 17 45.25 -17.66 7.79
N GLY A 18 46.48 -17.15 7.95
CA GLY A 18 46.83 -15.79 7.54
C GLY A 18 47.16 -15.73 6.04
N GLY A 19 46.71 -14.69 5.36
CA GLY A 19 46.94 -14.47 3.92
C GLY A 19 47.40 -13.06 3.61
N CYS A 20 48.65 -12.71 3.93
CA CYS A 20 49.27 -11.46 3.48
C CYS A 20 49.86 -11.63 2.07
N GLY A 21 49.12 -11.20 1.05
CA GLY A 21 49.59 -11.14 -0.34
C GLY A 21 50.12 -9.76 -0.72
N ARG A 22 51.45 -9.55 -0.66
CA ARG A 22 52.16 -8.45 -1.34
C ARG A 22 53.39 -9.00 -2.09
N GLN A 23 53.29 -9.17 -3.40
CA GLN A 23 54.32 -9.09 -4.48
C GLN A 23 53.55 -9.17 -5.83
N ILE A 24 54.00 -8.76 -7.02
CA ILE A 24 55.21 -8.05 -7.52
C ILE A 24 54.71 -6.77 -8.24
N ALA A 25 55.58 -5.77 -8.51
CA ALA A 25 55.34 -4.77 -9.56
C ALA A 25 56.22 -5.09 -10.78
N ASP A 26 55.63 -5.21 -11.97
CA ASP A 26 56.37 -5.40 -13.24
C ASP A 26 55.80 -4.49 -14.34
N SER A 27 56.64 -4.12 -15.31
CA SER A 27 56.42 -2.94 -16.16
C SER A 27 56.26 -3.24 -17.67
N GLY A 28 55.00 -3.28 -18.11
CA GLY A 28 54.60 -3.09 -19.53
C GLY A 28 54.88 -4.28 -20.49
N PRO A 29 54.58 -4.14 -21.80
CA PRO A 29 54.02 -2.98 -22.50
C PRO A 29 52.56 -3.17 -22.98
N GLN A 30 52.03 -2.16 -23.69
CA GLN A 30 50.63 -2.05 -24.13
C GLN A 30 50.24 -3.02 -25.27
N SER A 31 48.97 -3.43 -25.28
CA SER A 31 48.21 -3.70 -26.51
C SER A 31 46.83 -3.07 -26.42
N GLN A 32 46.45 -2.31 -27.45
CA GLN A 32 45.09 -1.81 -27.67
C GLN A 32 44.24 -2.92 -28.32
N GLY A 33 42.94 -2.99 -28.04
CA GLY A 33 42.02 -3.80 -28.84
C GLY A 33 40.72 -4.21 -28.13
N ASN A 34 39.62 -3.63 -28.59
CA ASN A 34 38.22 -4.05 -28.45
C ASN A 34 37.58 -4.15 -27.05
N GLU A 35 36.74 -3.15 -26.78
CA GLU A 35 35.28 -3.34 -26.65
C GLU A 35 34.81 -4.56 -25.84
N GLY A 36 34.64 -4.33 -24.54
CA GLY A 36 34.07 -5.29 -23.60
C GLY A 36 33.60 -4.63 -22.31
N GLU A 37 33.05 -3.41 -22.38
CA GLU A 37 32.50 -2.70 -21.21
C GLU A 37 31.17 -3.35 -20.76
N VAL A 38 31.29 -4.54 -20.17
CA VAL A 38 30.25 -5.13 -19.32
C VAL A 38 30.51 -4.64 -17.88
N ILE A 39 30.53 -3.33 -17.69
CA ILE A 39 30.44 -2.74 -16.34
C ILE A 39 28.99 -2.86 -15.90
N ARG A 40 28.76 -3.96 -15.19
CA ARG A 40 27.50 -4.33 -14.54
C ARG A 40 26.90 -3.12 -13.82
N SER A 41 25.63 -2.82 -14.10
CA SER A 41 24.80 -1.97 -13.24
C SER A 41 24.68 -2.61 -11.86
N GLY A 42 25.64 -2.29 -10.99
CA GLY A 42 25.56 -2.58 -9.56
C GLY A 42 24.53 -1.66 -8.94
N SER A 43 23.24 -2.01 -9.07
CA SER A 43 22.14 -1.31 -8.40
C SER A 43 22.44 -1.20 -6.92
N GLN A 44 22.79 0.01 -6.47
CA GLN A 44 23.19 0.26 -5.08
C GLN A 44 22.02 -0.07 -4.14
N PRO A 45 22.12 -1.09 -3.27
CA PRO A 45 21.01 -1.47 -2.39
C PRO A 45 20.64 -0.35 -1.40
N ASN A 46 21.55 0.60 -1.15
CA ASN A 46 21.30 1.74 -0.26
C ASN A 46 20.50 2.87 -0.94
N ALA A 47 20.74 3.16 -2.23
CA ALA A 47 20.07 4.25 -2.94
C ALA A 47 18.56 4.00 -3.13
N GLN A 48 18.16 2.73 -3.22
CA GLN A 48 16.74 2.37 -3.26
C GLN A 48 16.06 2.68 -1.92
N LEU A 49 16.68 2.35 -0.77
CA LEU A 49 16.16 2.71 0.55
C LEU A 49 16.02 4.23 0.77
N GLU A 50 16.87 5.04 0.13
CA GLU A 50 16.82 6.52 0.22
C GLU A 50 15.80 7.16 -0.75
N SER A 51 15.03 6.36 -1.51
CA SER A 51 13.98 6.83 -2.41
C SER A 51 12.57 6.69 -1.82
N PRO A 52 11.56 7.45 -2.29
CA PRO A 52 10.16 7.24 -1.91
C PRO A 52 9.68 5.83 -2.25
N GLY A 53 9.92 5.36 -3.49
CA GLY A 53 9.50 4.03 -3.96
C GLY A 53 10.12 2.88 -3.15
N GLY A 54 11.40 2.96 -2.77
CA GLY A 54 12.01 1.96 -1.89
C GLY A 54 11.56 2.04 -0.43
N THR A 55 11.19 3.24 0.06
CA THR A 55 10.53 3.38 1.37
C THR A 55 9.19 2.66 1.40
N VAL A 56 8.36 2.84 0.37
CA VAL A 56 7.09 2.10 0.19
C VAL A 56 7.34 0.60 0.03
N SER A 57 8.34 0.21 -0.77
CA SER A 57 8.72 -1.22 -0.92
C SER A 57 9.07 -1.88 0.41
N LEU A 58 9.80 -1.17 1.28
CA LEU A 58 10.19 -1.66 2.59
C LEU A 58 9.01 -1.69 3.58
N PHE A 59 8.08 -0.74 3.49
CA PHE A 59 6.86 -0.69 4.28
C PHE A 59 5.91 -1.84 3.93
N LEU A 60 5.64 -2.07 2.64
CA LEU A 60 4.83 -3.19 2.17
C LEU A 60 5.47 -4.55 2.53
N LYS A 61 6.81 -4.64 2.50
CA LYS A 61 7.49 -5.83 3.01
C LYS A 61 7.28 -6.00 4.52
N ALA A 62 7.47 -4.95 5.32
CA ALA A 62 7.30 -5.01 6.77
C ALA A 62 5.88 -5.43 7.17
N LEU A 63 4.86 -4.90 6.49
CA LEU A 63 3.46 -5.29 6.67
C LEU A 63 3.23 -6.78 6.41
N ARG A 64 3.65 -7.28 5.24
CA ARG A 64 3.52 -8.70 4.88
C ARG A 64 4.32 -9.62 5.81
N ASP A 65 5.45 -9.16 6.34
CA ASP A 65 6.24 -9.92 7.31
C ASP A 65 5.67 -9.88 8.74
N GLY A 66 4.61 -9.09 9.01
CA GLY A 66 4.10 -8.85 10.36
C GLY A 66 5.00 -8.00 11.26
N ASP A 67 5.98 -7.29 10.69
CA ASP A 67 6.95 -6.46 11.42
C ASP A 67 6.35 -5.08 11.72
N GLU A 68 5.47 -5.04 12.73
CA GLU A 68 4.80 -3.82 13.21
C GLU A 68 5.81 -2.73 13.59
N ALA A 69 6.88 -3.09 14.30
CA ALA A 69 7.91 -2.15 14.74
C ALA A 69 8.59 -1.47 13.56
N ARG A 70 8.91 -2.19 12.49
CA ARG A 70 9.47 -1.61 11.26
C ARG A 70 8.45 -0.82 10.47
N THR A 71 7.22 -1.31 10.40
CA THR A 71 6.08 -0.63 9.76
C THR A 71 5.88 0.76 10.36
N VAL A 72 5.78 0.87 11.69
CA VAL A 72 5.67 2.15 12.42
C VAL A 72 6.90 3.02 12.18
N ASN A 73 8.12 2.49 12.26
CA ASN A 73 9.36 3.27 12.05
C ASN A 73 9.50 3.92 10.66
N LEU A 74 8.76 3.45 9.65
CA LEU A 74 8.72 3.99 8.29
C LEU A 74 7.64 5.06 8.08
N MET A 75 6.76 5.29 9.07
CA MET A 75 5.79 6.39 9.06
C MET A 75 6.42 7.73 9.47
N THR A 76 5.76 8.86 9.17
CA THR A 76 6.24 10.19 9.60
C THR A 76 6.27 10.30 11.12
N ALA A 77 7.11 11.21 11.65
CA ALA A 77 7.19 11.46 13.08
C ALA A 77 5.86 11.92 13.69
N GLN A 78 4.97 12.51 12.88
CA GLN A 78 3.60 12.83 13.27
C GLN A 78 2.71 11.57 13.28
N ALA A 79 2.73 10.77 12.20
CA ALA A 79 1.95 9.54 12.10
C ALA A 79 2.30 8.53 13.22
N ARG A 80 3.59 8.30 13.50
CA ARG A 80 4.03 7.43 14.61
C ARG A 80 3.39 7.85 15.94
N LYS A 81 3.55 9.12 16.33
CA LYS A 81 2.96 9.67 17.56
C LYS A 81 1.44 9.53 17.61
N ALA A 82 0.77 9.71 16.46
CA ALA A 82 -0.69 9.61 16.38
C ALA A 82 -1.16 8.17 16.59
N VAL A 83 -0.46 7.20 16.00
CA VAL A 83 -0.72 5.76 16.15
C VAL A 83 -0.39 5.29 17.57
N ASP A 84 0.79 5.63 18.10
CA ASP A 84 1.22 5.31 19.47
C ASP A 84 0.23 5.81 20.53
N SER A 85 -0.52 6.87 20.23
CA SER A 85 -1.54 7.46 21.11
C SER A 85 -2.96 6.91 20.89
N SER A 86 -3.15 5.96 19.95
CA SER A 86 -4.47 5.50 19.50
C SER A 86 -4.62 3.98 19.63
N GLU A 87 -5.20 3.50 20.73
CA GLU A 87 -5.45 2.07 21.02
C GLU A 87 -6.33 1.35 19.98
N GLN A 88 -6.93 2.08 19.04
CA GLN A 88 -7.86 1.57 18.01
C GLN A 88 -7.29 1.58 16.58
N VAL A 89 -6.05 2.03 16.37
CA VAL A 89 -5.46 2.09 15.01
C VAL A 89 -4.72 0.80 14.69
N SER A 90 -5.49 -0.21 14.27
CA SER A 90 -4.97 -1.21 13.34
C SER A 90 -5.03 -0.61 11.93
N PHE A 91 -3.96 -0.76 11.14
CA PHE A 91 -3.89 -0.14 9.80
C PHE A 91 -4.83 -0.76 8.76
N GLY A 92 -5.67 -1.74 9.14
CA GLY A 92 -6.63 -2.38 8.25
C GLY A 92 -6.01 -3.36 7.26
N LEU A 93 -4.72 -3.67 7.41
CA LEU A 93 -3.94 -4.54 6.51
C LEU A 93 -3.76 -5.95 7.09
N GLN A 94 -4.70 -6.35 7.94
CA GLN A 94 -4.91 -7.73 8.36
C GLN A 94 -5.23 -8.54 7.09
N ASP A 95 -4.63 -9.71 6.94
CA ASP A 95 -4.63 -10.52 5.71
C ASP A 95 -3.84 -9.92 4.52
N THR A 96 -2.58 -9.49 4.75
CA THR A 96 -1.59 -9.26 3.67
C THR A 96 -0.83 -10.52 3.23
N ASP A 97 -1.14 -11.69 3.82
CA ASP A 97 -0.55 -12.97 3.43
C ASP A 97 -0.90 -13.34 1.97
N GLY A 98 0.11 -13.73 1.20
CA GLY A 98 -0.03 -14.06 -0.22
C GLY A 98 -0.25 -12.87 -1.17
N ILE A 99 -0.49 -11.65 -0.67
CA ILE A 99 -0.74 -10.48 -1.51
C ILE A 99 0.49 -10.08 -2.33
N VAL A 100 0.26 -9.86 -3.63
CA VAL A 100 1.26 -9.37 -4.58
C VAL A 100 1.12 -7.87 -4.75
N PHE A 101 2.22 -7.15 -4.50
CA PHE A 101 2.32 -5.71 -4.71
C PHE A 101 3.37 -5.36 -5.77
N ARG A 102 3.05 -4.38 -6.63
CA ARG A 102 3.97 -3.77 -7.60
C ARG A 102 4.09 -2.28 -7.31
N VAL A 103 5.29 -1.81 -6.97
CA VAL A 103 5.58 -0.38 -6.80
C VAL A 103 5.86 0.24 -8.17
N GLY A 104 5.14 1.30 -8.51
CA GLY A 104 5.17 2.01 -9.79
C GLY A 104 5.90 3.35 -9.71
N GLU A 105 5.36 4.36 -10.38
CA GLU A 105 6.01 5.67 -10.51
C GLU A 105 6.07 6.44 -9.18
N THR A 106 7.11 7.25 -9.01
CA THR A 106 7.25 8.24 -7.94
C THR A 106 7.06 9.66 -8.50
N ARG A 107 5.98 10.33 -8.11
CA ARG A 107 5.68 11.72 -8.49
C ARG A 107 5.97 12.69 -7.34
N PHE A 108 6.92 13.60 -7.51
CA PHE A 108 7.18 14.65 -6.53
C PHE A 108 6.15 15.79 -6.64
N LEU A 109 5.65 16.28 -5.51
CA LEU A 109 4.56 17.28 -5.45
C LEU A 109 5.05 18.72 -5.20
N SER A 110 6.36 18.91 -5.14
CA SER A 110 6.99 20.19 -4.78
C SER A 110 8.35 20.30 -5.45
N ASP A 111 8.74 21.48 -5.91
CA ASP A 111 10.07 21.73 -6.49
C ASP A 111 11.21 21.38 -5.53
N GLN A 112 10.98 21.58 -4.22
CA GLN A 112 11.91 21.22 -3.15
C GLN A 112 12.03 19.70 -2.90
N LYS A 113 11.26 18.87 -3.63
CA LYS A 113 11.16 17.41 -3.48
C LYS A 113 11.05 16.95 -2.02
N LYS A 114 10.17 17.61 -1.25
CA LYS A 114 9.87 17.28 0.17
C LYS A 114 8.61 16.44 0.34
N MET A 115 7.80 16.31 -0.71
CA MET A 115 6.58 15.51 -0.74
C MET A 115 6.56 14.68 -2.02
N ALA A 116 6.13 13.43 -1.92
CA ALA A 116 6.03 12.51 -3.04
C ALA A 116 4.77 11.65 -2.93
N HIS A 117 4.17 11.34 -4.07
CA HIS A 117 3.24 10.24 -4.25
C HIS A 117 3.97 9.06 -4.90
N VAL A 118 3.63 7.85 -4.49
CA VAL A 118 4.14 6.61 -5.08
C VAL A 118 2.94 5.74 -5.42
N GLU A 119 2.82 5.39 -6.69
CA GLU A 119 1.78 4.48 -7.18
C GLU A 119 2.14 3.04 -6.82
N VAL A 120 1.15 2.27 -6.38
CA VAL A 120 1.28 0.85 -6.01
C VAL A 120 0.06 0.11 -6.54
N GLN A 121 0.29 -0.96 -7.29
CA GLN A 121 -0.77 -1.90 -7.61
C GLN A 121 -0.77 -3.02 -6.57
N TRP A 122 -1.89 -3.15 -5.86
CA TRP A 122 -2.16 -4.08 -4.76
C TRP A 122 -3.24 -5.05 -5.23
N ASP A 123 -2.88 -6.29 -5.59
CA ASP A 123 -3.82 -7.32 -6.07
C ASP A 123 -4.83 -6.80 -7.13
N GLY A 124 -4.33 -6.03 -8.10
CA GLY A 124 -5.15 -5.40 -9.15
C GLY A 124 -5.81 -4.07 -8.77
N THR A 125 -5.89 -3.73 -7.48
CA THR A 125 -6.36 -2.43 -6.98
C THR A 125 -5.24 -1.39 -7.01
N ASP A 126 -5.52 -0.18 -7.50
CA ASP A 126 -4.57 0.92 -7.48
C ASP A 126 -4.59 1.68 -6.15
N VAL A 127 -3.41 1.88 -5.56
CA VAL A 127 -3.18 2.54 -4.27
C VAL A 127 -2.09 3.60 -4.45
N VAL A 128 -2.25 4.77 -3.84
CA VAL A 128 -1.26 5.86 -3.92
C VAL A 128 -0.74 6.20 -2.52
N PHE A 129 0.51 5.90 -2.24
CA PHE A 129 1.17 6.25 -0.98
C PHE A 129 1.60 7.71 -0.97
N ALA A 130 1.35 8.41 0.13
CA ALA A 130 1.82 9.78 0.35
C ALA A 130 3.01 9.79 1.32
N LEU A 131 4.11 10.42 0.88
CA LEU A 131 5.35 10.48 1.64
C LEU A 131 5.84 11.92 1.85
N ARG A 132 6.46 12.13 3.00
CA ARG A 132 7.22 13.35 3.35
C ARG A 132 8.70 13.01 3.46
N SER A 133 9.57 13.96 3.13
CA SER A 133 11.00 13.89 3.45
C SER A 133 11.24 14.45 4.85
N GLU A 134 11.79 13.63 5.75
CA GLU A 134 12.21 14.01 7.11
C GLU A 134 13.74 13.95 7.22
N GLU A 135 14.31 14.40 8.35
CA GLU A 135 15.76 14.36 8.62
C GLU A 135 16.40 12.96 8.46
N ARG A 136 15.60 11.90 8.62
CA ARG A 136 16.02 10.49 8.51
C ARG A 136 15.60 9.85 7.18
N GLY A 137 15.33 10.66 6.16
CA GLY A 137 14.86 10.24 4.83
C GLY A 137 13.34 10.23 4.69
N TRP A 138 12.86 9.57 3.64
CA TRP A 138 11.43 9.50 3.31
C TRP A 138 10.63 8.71 4.34
N ARG A 139 9.42 9.19 4.63
CA ARG A 139 8.49 8.59 5.60
C ARG A 139 7.05 8.70 5.12
N ILE A 140 6.23 7.70 5.44
CA ILE A 140 4.85 7.58 4.97
C ILE A 140 3.90 8.36 5.89
N ALA A 141 3.14 9.28 5.29
CA ALA A 141 2.11 10.07 5.98
C ALA A 141 0.72 9.43 5.89
N GLY A 142 0.51 8.56 4.90
CA GLY A 142 -0.77 7.90 4.64
C GLY A 142 -0.78 7.27 3.25
N PHE A 143 -1.94 6.79 2.83
CA PHE A 143 -2.18 6.30 1.47
C PHE A 143 -3.60 6.61 1.02
N ALA A 144 -3.85 6.63 -0.29
CA ALA A 144 -5.18 6.69 -0.87
C ALA A 144 -5.51 5.35 -1.51
N ALA A 145 -6.67 4.79 -1.18
CA ALA A 145 -7.19 3.53 -1.70
C ALA A 145 -8.72 3.65 -1.89
N PRO A 146 -9.33 2.84 -2.77
CA PRO A 146 -10.78 2.80 -2.87
C PRO A 146 -11.34 2.10 -1.62
N LEU A 147 -12.38 2.69 -1.02
CA LEU A 147 -13.04 2.12 0.16
C LEU A 147 -14.30 1.30 -0.17
N VAL A 148 -14.74 1.32 -1.42
CA VAL A 148 -15.70 0.38 -2.02
C VAL A 148 -15.13 -0.14 -3.34
N PRO A 149 -15.55 -1.31 -3.84
CA PRO A 149 -15.26 -1.73 -5.21
C PRO A 149 -15.56 -0.61 -6.21
N ASP A 150 -14.60 -0.35 -7.12
CA ASP A 150 -14.67 0.69 -8.15
C ASP A 150 -14.92 2.13 -7.64
N GLY A 151 -14.74 2.37 -6.34
CA GLY A 151 -14.92 3.68 -5.71
C GLY A 151 -13.78 4.67 -5.97
N PRO A 152 -13.99 5.97 -5.70
CA PRO A 152 -12.91 6.96 -5.73
C PRO A 152 -11.85 6.65 -4.67
N LEU A 153 -10.59 6.99 -4.96
CA LEU A 153 -9.50 6.88 -3.99
C LEU A 153 -9.71 7.85 -2.82
N GLU A 154 -9.88 7.33 -1.62
CA GLU A 154 -9.96 8.12 -0.40
C GLU A 154 -8.62 8.14 0.33
N TYR A 155 -8.12 9.34 0.62
CA TYR A 155 -6.90 9.49 1.41
C TYR A 155 -7.13 9.15 2.89
N LEU A 156 -6.46 8.09 3.35
CA LEU A 156 -6.34 7.64 4.73
C LEU A 156 -5.05 8.21 5.33
N ASN A 157 -5.22 9.20 6.21
CA ASN A 157 -4.12 9.98 6.76
C ASN A 157 -3.67 9.45 8.13
N PHE A 158 -2.51 8.81 8.20
CA PHE A 158 -1.96 8.28 9.46
C PHE A 158 -1.60 9.38 10.46
N GLU A 159 -1.36 10.61 9.99
CA GLU A 159 -1.11 11.78 10.83
C GLU A 159 -2.39 12.30 11.53
N LYS A 160 -3.55 11.73 11.18
CA LYS A 160 -4.89 12.09 11.69
C LYS A 160 -5.78 10.85 11.88
N PRO A 161 -5.49 9.98 12.86
CA PRO A 161 -6.15 8.68 13.01
C PRO A 161 -7.66 8.79 13.22
N ALA A 162 -8.17 9.81 13.91
CA ALA A 162 -9.60 10.02 14.08
C ALA A 162 -10.34 10.32 12.76
N GLU A 163 -9.76 11.15 11.88
CA GLU A 163 -10.33 11.42 10.54
C GLU A 163 -10.25 10.17 9.65
N MET A 164 -9.17 9.39 9.77
CA MET A 164 -8.99 8.13 9.05
C MET A 164 -10.03 7.07 9.47
N LEU A 165 -10.17 6.83 10.78
CA LEU A 165 -11.15 5.87 11.33
C LEU A 165 -12.58 6.27 11.00
N ALA A 166 -12.89 7.57 10.97
CA ALA A 166 -14.21 8.05 10.55
C ALA A 166 -14.56 7.66 9.10
N LYS A 167 -13.59 7.65 8.18
CA LYS A 167 -13.78 7.18 6.79
C LYS A 167 -13.87 5.66 6.67
N ILE A 168 -13.03 4.95 7.43
CA ILE A 168 -13.04 3.47 7.46
C ILE A 168 -14.38 2.94 8.01
N ASN A 169 -14.93 3.61 9.01
CA ASN A 169 -16.19 3.23 9.67
C ASN A 169 -17.44 3.94 9.12
N ALA A 170 -17.30 4.81 8.11
CA ALA A 170 -18.43 5.47 7.48
C ALA A 170 -19.34 4.42 6.81
N PRO A 171 -20.67 4.44 7.04
CA PRO A 171 -21.59 3.55 6.35
C PRO A 171 -21.59 3.89 4.86
N ARG A 172 -21.09 2.95 4.05
CA ARG A 172 -21.08 3.07 2.59
C ARG A 172 -22.36 2.41 2.09
N GLY A 173 -23.37 3.22 1.85
CA GLY A 173 -24.67 2.71 1.41
C GLY A 173 -24.54 1.99 0.07
N ASP A 174 -25.27 0.89 -0.07
CA ASP A 174 -25.42 0.18 -1.33
C ASP A 174 -26.07 1.14 -2.33
N GLN A 175 -25.26 1.73 -3.22
CA GLN A 175 -25.76 2.36 -4.45
C GLN A 175 -26.10 1.26 -5.46
N GLU A 176 -26.92 0.31 -5.02
CA GLU A 176 -27.74 -0.48 -5.91
C GLU A 176 -28.60 0.52 -6.69
N ALA A 177 -28.48 0.49 -8.02
CA ALA A 177 -29.02 1.54 -8.85
C ALA A 177 -30.53 1.69 -8.60
N SER A 178 -30.95 2.85 -8.10
CA SER A 178 -32.33 3.30 -8.27
C SER A 178 -32.56 3.50 -9.76
N VAL A 179 -32.92 2.40 -10.43
CA VAL A 179 -33.59 2.40 -11.72
C VAL A 179 -34.97 2.99 -11.47
N THR A 180 -34.99 4.31 -11.32
CA THR A 180 -36.20 5.11 -11.45
C THR A 180 -36.60 5.00 -12.91
N ASP A 181 -37.40 3.99 -13.23
CA ASP A 181 -38.04 3.83 -14.52
C ASP A 181 -38.83 5.12 -14.83
N PRO A 182 -38.41 5.97 -15.79
CA PRO A 182 -39.13 7.19 -16.10
C PRO A 182 -40.34 6.90 -17.01
N ASN A 183 -40.60 5.63 -17.33
CA ASN A 183 -41.54 5.21 -18.35
C ASN A 183 -42.68 4.32 -17.80
N GLY A 184 -43.27 4.73 -16.69
CA GLY A 184 -44.58 4.25 -16.22
C GLY A 184 -45.76 4.66 -17.11
N SER A 185 -45.59 4.64 -18.44
CA SER A 185 -46.61 4.99 -19.42
C SER A 185 -47.56 3.81 -19.64
N SER A 186 -48.44 3.55 -18.66
CA SER A 186 -49.63 2.74 -18.88
C SER A 186 -50.69 3.59 -19.56
N GLY A 187 -50.77 3.46 -20.89
CA GLY A 187 -51.61 4.29 -21.73
C GLY A 187 -53.10 4.14 -21.40
N VAL A 188 -53.77 5.28 -21.20
CA VAL A 188 -55.23 5.38 -21.36
C VAL A 188 -55.52 5.34 -22.87
N VAL A 189 -55.69 4.14 -23.41
CA VAL A 189 -56.23 3.95 -24.76
C VAL A 189 -57.75 3.76 -24.69
N GLU A 190 -58.42 4.84 -25.08
CA GLU A 190 -59.82 4.93 -25.45
C GLU A 190 -60.24 3.83 -26.44
N GLN A 191 -61.35 3.13 -26.14
CA GLN A 191 -62.17 2.51 -27.18
C GLN A 191 -63.62 2.32 -26.71
N ALA A 192 -64.56 2.93 -27.42
CA ALA A 192 -65.99 2.66 -27.32
C ALA A 192 -66.39 1.54 -28.30
N ASP A 193 -67.46 0.78 -28.02
CA ASP A 193 -68.73 0.87 -28.77
C ASP A 193 -69.85 -0.07 -28.22
N ALA A 194 -71.09 0.19 -28.66
CA ALA A 194 -72.18 -0.73 -28.96
C ALA A 194 -72.80 -1.65 -27.87
N ARG A 195 -73.98 -1.20 -27.41
CA ARG A 195 -75.30 -1.90 -27.39
C ARG A 195 -75.40 -3.44 -27.35
N THR A 196 -76.43 -3.84 -26.57
CA THR A 196 -77.24 -5.09 -26.56
C THR A 196 -76.93 -5.94 -25.32
N GLY A 197 -77.85 -6.33 -24.46
CA GLY A 197 -79.32 -6.20 -24.44
C GLY A 197 -79.91 -7.36 -23.63
N ASP A 198 -81.05 -7.10 -22.95
CA ASP A 198 -82.05 -8.08 -22.50
C ASP A 198 -81.78 -9.02 -21.27
N THR A 199 -82.91 -9.43 -20.67
CA THR A 199 -83.17 -10.58 -19.78
C THR A 199 -82.69 -10.55 -18.31
N THR A 200 -83.58 -10.02 -17.46
CA THR A 200 -84.27 -10.74 -16.36
C THR A 200 -83.50 -11.75 -15.48
N ARG A 201 -83.26 -11.39 -14.21
CA ARG A 201 -83.74 -12.20 -13.05
C ARG A 201 -83.68 -11.48 -11.69
N SER A 202 -84.80 -11.52 -10.97
CA SER A 202 -84.85 -11.30 -9.50
C SER A 202 -84.28 -12.53 -8.77
N PRO A 203 -83.83 -12.37 -7.51
CA PRO A 203 -84.57 -13.09 -6.46
C PRO A 203 -84.75 -12.34 -5.12
N ARG A 204 -85.96 -12.53 -4.56
CA ARG A 204 -86.40 -12.31 -3.16
C ARG A 204 -86.49 -10.86 -2.65
#